data_AF-A0A7V2SWT2-F1
#
_entry.id   AF-A0A7V2SWT2-F1
#
_cell.length_a   1.000
_cell.length_b   1.000
_cell.length_c   1.000
_cell.angle_alpha   90.00
_cell.angle_beta   90.00
_cell.angle_gamma   90.00
#
_symmetry.space_group_name_H-M   'P 1'
#
loop_
_entity.id
_entity.type
_entity.pdbx_description
1 polymer ?
#
loop_
_entity_poly.entity_id
_entity_poly.type
_entity_poly.pdbx_seq_one_letter_code
_entity_poly.pdbx_strand_id
1 'polypeptide(L)'
;PLLEDSAIEVLKEELLPHVSIITPNIPEALRLLDDPSLGACRQEELARQLYRALTKIPSSKERAVIVKGGHSGEKDLVMDILVDSGGTVSIGGTRIDTVHTHGTGCAFASCLATLVGGGLGVREAFKTCRDFMELSIVASKGMGRGIGPVNTLATYWQIVERDMILKLLKEASSQLEKHPGAGRLAPEIQINLGYALPYARTREDVAAFPGRIVRVRDYLRHIEAPEFGASSHVANIILTAMLYDPKKRSAMDIKMDEAFLKKGEALGYKIASFSRKDEPKAVKEAEGSSLVWGVKQAIENSGGLVPDLIWDDGDLGKEPAIRVLGNDPLEVVKKALSLL
;
A
#
# COMPACT_ATOMS: atom_id res chain seq x y z
N PRO A 1 -29.66 -12.40 -5.19
CA PRO A 1 -28.84 -13.32 -6.04
C PRO A 1 -28.57 -12.65 -7.39
N LEU A 2 -27.38 -12.81 -7.96
CA LEU A 2 -27.00 -12.20 -9.24
C LEU A 2 -27.54 -12.95 -10.47
N LEU A 3 -27.99 -14.20 -10.30
CA LEU A 3 -28.54 -15.05 -11.35
C LEU A 3 -29.86 -15.67 -10.87
N GLU A 4 -30.80 -15.84 -11.80
CA GLU A 4 -32.00 -16.66 -11.60
C GLU A 4 -31.63 -18.16 -11.58
N ASP A 5 -32.44 -18.98 -10.93
CA ASP A 5 -32.15 -20.41 -10.76
C ASP A 5 -32.06 -21.15 -12.10
N SER A 6 -32.91 -20.79 -13.06
CA SER A 6 -32.87 -21.30 -14.43
C SER A 6 -31.55 -20.98 -15.16
N ALA A 7 -30.95 -19.82 -14.88
CA ALA A 7 -29.70 -19.40 -15.50
C ALA A 7 -28.49 -20.16 -14.93
N ILE A 8 -28.59 -20.70 -13.71
CA ILE A 8 -27.52 -21.49 -13.09
C ILE A 8 -27.40 -22.85 -13.79
N GLU A 9 -28.52 -23.48 -14.13
CA GLU A 9 -28.52 -24.74 -14.85
C GLU A 9 -27.94 -24.58 -16.26
N VAL A 10 -28.34 -23.53 -17.00
CA VAL A 10 -27.73 -23.19 -18.29
C VAL A 10 -26.23 -22.94 -18.16
N LEU A 11 -25.78 -22.24 -17.10
CA LEU A 11 -24.36 -22.03 -16.85
C LEU A 11 -23.61 -23.35 -16.63
N LYS A 12 -24.19 -24.29 -15.87
CA LYS A 12 -23.57 -25.60 -15.60
C LYS A 12 -23.51 -26.48 -16.84
N GLU A 13 -24.60 -26.54 -17.60
CA GLU A 13 -24.75 -27.46 -18.72
C GLU A 13 -24.11 -26.94 -20.01
N GLU A 14 -24.25 -25.64 -20.29
CA GLU A 14 -23.81 -25.06 -21.57
C GLU A 14 -22.50 -24.28 -21.46
N LEU A 15 -22.24 -23.57 -20.36
CA LEU A 15 -21.06 -22.69 -20.26
C LEU A 15 -19.85 -23.40 -19.67
N LEU A 16 -19.99 -24.09 -18.53
CA LEU A 16 -18.87 -24.73 -17.84
C LEU A 16 -18.08 -25.73 -18.70
N PRO A 17 -18.64 -26.50 -19.65
CA PRO A 17 -17.84 -27.35 -20.54
C PRO A 17 -16.76 -26.59 -21.33
N HIS A 18 -17.00 -25.31 -21.63
CA HIS A 18 -16.13 -24.47 -22.44
C HIS A 18 -15.18 -23.59 -21.62
N VAL A 19 -15.26 -23.60 -20.29
CA VAL A 19 -14.47 -22.70 -19.42
C VAL A 19 -13.22 -23.40 -18.89
N SER A 20 -12.05 -22.74 -18.94
CA SER A 20 -10.83 -23.23 -18.27
C SER A 20 -10.83 -22.89 -16.78
N ILE A 21 -11.22 -21.66 -16.43
CA ILE A 21 -11.08 -21.14 -15.06
C ILE A 21 -12.40 -20.51 -14.61
N ILE A 22 -12.85 -20.86 -13.40
CA ILE A 22 -13.97 -20.18 -12.75
C ILE A 22 -13.48 -19.44 -11.50
N THR A 23 -14.05 -18.26 -11.24
CA THR A 23 -13.65 -17.39 -10.12
C THR A 23 -14.81 -17.01 -9.18
N PRO A 24 -15.57 -17.97 -8.62
CA PRO A 24 -16.73 -17.65 -7.78
C PRO A 24 -16.33 -16.98 -6.46
N ASN A 25 -17.18 -16.14 -5.89
CA ASN A 25 -17.13 -15.83 -4.46
C ASN A 25 -17.72 -16.98 -3.62
N ILE A 26 -17.64 -16.90 -2.29
CA ILE A 26 -18.16 -17.96 -1.40
C ILE A 26 -19.66 -18.26 -1.64
N PRO A 27 -20.58 -17.27 -1.67
CA PRO A 27 -21.98 -17.52 -2.00
C PRO A 27 -22.22 -18.18 -3.36
N GLU A 28 -21.53 -17.72 -4.41
CA GLU A 28 -21.59 -18.28 -5.76
C GLU A 28 -21.09 -19.74 -5.78
N ALA A 29 -20.01 -20.02 -5.04
CA ALA A 29 -19.43 -21.34 -4.93
C ALA A 29 -20.37 -22.35 -4.27
N LEU A 30 -21.00 -21.96 -3.16
CA LEU A 30 -22.02 -22.78 -2.49
C LEU A 30 -23.20 -23.06 -3.42
N ARG A 31 -23.64 -22.06 -4.19
CA ARG A 31 -24.75 -22.21 -5.12
C ARG A 31 -24.42 -23.10 -6.32
N LEU A 32 -23.18 -23.07 -6.81
CA LEU A 32 -22.73 -23.94 -7.90
C LEU A 32 -22.65 -25.41 -7.49
N LEU A 33 -22.29 -25.71 -6.24
CA LEU A 33 -22.28 -27.08 -5.71
C LEU A 33 -23.67 -27.58 -5.32
N ASP A 34 -24.58 -26.66 -5.00
CA ASP A 34 -25.95 -26.96 -4.55
C ASP A 34 -26.01 -27.95 -3.37
N ASP A 35 -25.01 -27.88 -2.48
CA ASP A 35 -24.90 -28.72 -1.29
C ASP A 35 -24.99 -27.86 -0.01
N PRO A 36 -26.13 -27.89 0.69
CA PRO A 36 -26.34 -27.14 1.93
C PRO A 36 -25.38 -27.51 3.06
N SER A 37 -24.81 -28.72 3.05
CA SER A 37 -23.88 -29.19 4.10
C SER A 37 -22.54 -28.43 4.06
N LEU A 38 -22.24 -27.76 2.95
CA LEU A 38 -21.01 -26.99 2.75
C LEU A 38 -21.07 -25.58 3.29
N GLY A 39 -22.23 -25.10 3.75
CA GLY A 39 -22.37 -23.76 4.33
C GLY A 39 -21.46 -23.51 5.54
N ALA A 40 -21.02 -24.57 6.22
CA ALA A 40 -20.09 -24.52 7.36
C ALA A 40 -18.66 -24.99 7.02
N CYS A 41 -18.38 -25.37 5.77
CA CYS A 41 -17.07 -25.90 5.39
C CYS A 41 -16.02 -24.77 5.27
N ARG A 42 -14.74 -25.14 5.41
CA ARG A 42 -13.63 -24.20 5.16
C ARG A 42 -13.60 -23.84 3.67
N GLN A 43 -13.26 -22.59 3.35
CA GLN A 43 -13.18 -22.10 1.97
C GLN A 43 -12.29 -22.95 1.05
N GLU A 44 -11.21 -23.52 1.60
CA GLU A 44 -10.35 -24.45 0.83
C GLU A 44 -11.07 -25.73 0.43
N GLU A 45 -11.86 -26.31 1.33
CA GLU A 45 -12.66 -27.51 1.02
C GLU A 45 -13.70 -27.19 -0.04
N LEU A 46 -14.36 -26.04 0.07
CA LEU A 46 -15.30 -25.54 -0.94
C LEU A 46 -14.65 -25.44 -2.32
N ALA A 47 -13.44 -24.88 -2.41
CA ALA A 47 -12.69 -24.77 -3.65
C ALA A 47 -12.28 -26.14 -4.23
N ARG A 48 -11.86 -27.08 -3.36
CA ARG A 48 -11.49 -28.45 -3.77
C ARG A 48 -12.70 -29.22 -4.29
N GLN A 49 -13.86 -29.08 -3.69
CA GLN A 49 -15.09 -29.73 -4.15
C GLN A 49 -15.57 -29.17 -5.48
N LEU A 50 -15.53 -27.84 -5.65
CA LEU A 50 -15.81 -27.21 -6.95
C LEU A 50 -14.86 -27.71 -8.03
N TYR A 51 -13.56 -27.82 -7.73
CA TYR A 51 -12.58 -28.34 -8.68
C TYR A 51 -12.87 -29.79 -9.07
N ARG A 52 -13.24 -30.65 -8.10
CA ARG A 52 -13.68 -32.03 -8.37
C ARG A 52 -14.96 -32.09 -9.22
N ALA A 53 -15.91 -31.18 -8.99
CA ALA A 53 -17.13 -31.11 -9.80
C ALA A 53 -16.81 -30.65 -11.24
N LEU A 54 -15.98 -29.61 -11.40
CA LEU A 54 -15.59 -29.05 -12.69
C LEU A 54 -14.80 -30.04 -13.55
N THR A 55 -13.91 -30.83 -12.93
CA THR A 55 -13.09 -31.84 -13.63
C THR A 55 -13.89 -33.06 -14.09
N LYS A 56 -15.08 -33.32 -13.54
CA LYS A 56 -16.00 -34.35 -14.05
C LYS A 56 -16.67 -33.93 -15.37
N ILE A 57 -16.67 -32.64 -15.69
CA ILE A 57 -17.25 -32.12 -16.94
C ILE A 57 -16.21 -32.30 -18.06
N PRO A 58 -16.49 -33.12 -19.10
CA PRO A 58 -15.55 -33.35 -20.19
C PRO A 58 -15.09 -32.05 -20.84
N SER A 59 -13.77 -31.85 -20.93
CA SER A 59 -13.17 -30.70 -21.59
C SER A 59 -11.71 -30.96 -21.95
N SER A 60 -11.23 -30.34 -23.02
CA SER A 60 -9.83 -30.36 -23.44
C SER A 60 -8.99 -29.27 -22.76
N LYS A 61 -9.61 -28.40 -21.95
CA LYS A 61 -8.93 -27.29 -21.27
C LYS A 61 -8.42 -27.73 -19.90
N GLU A 62 -7.25 -27.24 -19.52
CA GLU A 62 -6.83 -27.30 -18.12
C GLU A 62 -7.83 -26.52 -17.24
N ARG A 63 -8.21 -27.15 -16.12
CA ARG A 63 -9.23 -26.63 -15.21
C ARG A 63 -8.57 -25.97 -14.01
N ALA A 64 -9.13 -24.85 -13.57
CA ALA A 64 -8.79 -24.26 -12.28
C ALA A 64 -10.02 -23.59 -11.65
N VAL A 65 -10.04 -23.54 -10.32
CA VAL A 65 -11.08 -22.87 -9.52
C VAL A 65 -10.40 -21.87 -8.61
N ILE A 66 -10.91 -20.63 -8.59
CA ILE A 66 -10.46 -19.59 -7.65
C ILE A 66 -11.66 -19.12 -6.82
N VAL A 67 -11.70 -19.50 -5.55
CA VAL A 67 -12.74 -19.02 -4.62
C VAL A 67 -12.25 -17.76 -3.93
N LYS A 68 -12.96 -16.65 -4.15
CA LYS A 68 -12.63 -15.33 -3.58
C LYS A 68 -13.27 -15.17 -2.19
N GLY A 69 -12.45 -14.84 -1.19
CA GLY A 69 -12.86 -14.76 0.20
C GLY A 69 -13.31 -13.39 0.68
N GLY A 70 -13.47 -12.38 -0.19
CA GLY A 70 -13.91 -11.04 0.25
C GLY A 70 -15.22 -11.02 1.07
N HIS A 71 -16.04 -12.07 0.92
CA HIS A 71 -17.29 -12.31 1.65
C HIS A 71 -17.12 -13.24 2.86
N SER A 72 -15.89 -13.59 3.25
CA SER A 72 -15.64 -14.30 4.50
C SER A 72 -16.16 -13.43 5.66
N GLY A 73 -16.75 -14.07 6.68
CA GLY A 73 -17.14 -13.38 7.91
C GLY A 73 -15.94 -12.94 8.76
N GLU A 74 -14.71 -13.17 8.29
CA GLU A 74 -13.48 -12.81 8.99
C GLU A 74 -13.23 -11.31 8.89
N LYS A 75 -12.97 -10.69 10.05
CA LYS A 75 -12.82 -9.23 10.18
C LYS A 75 -11.49 -8.73 9.61
N ASP A 76 -10.40 -9.44 9.85
CA ASP A 76 -9.06 -8.90 9.61
C ASP A 76 -8.36 -9.53 8.40
N LEU A 77 -8.69 -10.78 8.07
CA LEU A 77 -8.03 -11.56 7.03
C LEU A 77 -9.02 -11.92 5.91
N VAL A 78 -8.56 -11.78 4.68
CA VAL A 78 -9.25 -12.22 3.47
C VAL A 78 -8.36 -13.20 2.74
N MET A 79 -8.84 -14.43 2.58
CA MET A 79 -8.13 -15.49 1.85
C MET A 79 -8.77 -15.72 0.48
N ASP A 80 -7.98 -15.76 -0.57
CA ASP A 80 -8.41 -16.33 -1.86
C ASP A 80 -7.72 -17.67 -2.07
N ILE A 81 -8.47 -18.65 -2.55
CA ILE A 81 -8.00 -20.02 -2.72
C ILE A 81 -8.08 -20.41 -4.18
N LEU A 82 -6.95 -20.81 -4.75
CA LEU A 82 -6.83 -21.41 -6.07
C LEU A 82 -6.63 -22.92 -5.94
N VAL A 83 -7.36 -23.70 -6.74
CA VAL A 83 -7.19 -25.15 -6.87
C VAL A 83 -7.06 -25.51 -8.35
N ASP A 84 -6.01 -26.24 -8.70
CA ASP A 84 -5.74 -26.75 -10.05
C ASP A 84 -5.16 -28.18 -9.99
N SER A 85 -4.68 -28.68 -11.14
CA SER A 85 -4.07 -30.00 -11.30
C SER A 85 -2.84 -30.22 -10.38
N GLY A 86 -2.12 -29.16 -10.04
CA GLY A 86 -0.95 -29.18 -9.16
C GLY A 86 -1.28 -28.96 -7.68
N GLY A 87 -2.55 -28.92 -7.29
CA GLY A 87 -2.98 -28.76 -5.90
C GLY A 87 -3.51 -27.36 -5.56
N THR A 88 -3.31 -26.94 -4.30
CA THR A 88 -3.91 -25.72 -3.74
C THR A 88 -2.88 -24.62 -3.54
N VAL A 89 -3.24 -23.39 -3.90
CA VAL A 89 -2.51 -22.17 -3.59
C VAL A 89 -3.44 -21.20 -2.86
N SER A 90 -3.01 -20.71 -1.71
CA SER A 90 -3.79 -19.78 -0.88
C SER A 90 -3.05 -18.45 -0.76
N ILE A 91 -3.74 -17.34 -0.98
CA ILE A 91 -3.18 -15.99 -0.82
C ILE A 91 -4.03 -15.24 0.19
N GLY A 92 -3.40 -14.86 1.30
CA GLY A 92 -4.01 -14.00 2.31
C GLY A 92 -3.73 -12.54 2.06
N GLY A 93 -4.60 -11.68 2.56
CA GLY A 93 -4.41 -10.24 2.61
C GLY A 93 -5.23 -9.61 3.73
N THR A 94 -4.82 -8.43 4.16
CA THR A 94 -5.57 -7.66 5.16
C THR A 94 -6.88 -7.15 4.56
N ARG A 95 -7.96 -7.19 5.33
CA ARG A 95 -9.22 -6.57 4.91
C ARG A 95 -9.04 -5.06 4.81
N ILE A 96 -9.36 -4.51 3.63
CA ILE A 96 -9.37 -3.06 3.41
C ILE A 96 -10.72 -2.53 3.88
N ASP A 97 -10.71 -1.58 4.81
CA ASP A 97 -11.91 -0.94 5.33
C ASP A 97 -12.46 0.07 4.31
N THR A 98 -13.26 -0.43 3.37
CA THR A 98 -13.97 0.40 2.39
C THR A 98 -15.29 -0.25 2.01
N VAL A 99 -16.31 0.57 1.81
CA VAL A 99 -17.58 0.12 1.26
C VAL A 99 -17.52 0.02 -0.27
N HIS A 100 -16.52 0.63 -0.93
CA HIS A 100 -16.43 0.80 -2.39
C HIS A 100 -15.79 -0.41 -3.08
N THR A 101 -16.54 -1.50 -3.16
CA THR A 101 -16.08 -2.79 -3.69
C THR A 101 -16.83 -3.21 -4.97
N HIS A 102 -17.59 -2.30 -5.58
CA HIS A 102 -18.33 -2.62 -6.80
C HIS A 102 -17.36 -2.96 -7.94
N GLY A 103 -17.66 -4.04 -8.65
CA GLY A 103 -16.85 -4.51 -9.78
C GLY A 103 -15.60 -5.30 -9.39
N THR A 104 -15.37 -5.60 -8.10
CA THR A 104 -14.23 -6.43 -7.66
C THR A 104 -14.16 -7.78 -8.39
N GLY A 105 -15.30 -8.46 -8.52
CA GLY A 105 -15.38 -9.74 -9.23
C GLY A 105 -15.03 -9.63 -10.72
N CYS A 106 -15.63 -8.65 -11.42
CA CYS A 106 -15.38 -8.43 -12.84
C CYS A 106 -13.95 -7.99 -13.12
N ALA A 107 -13.40 -7.08 -12.30
CA ALA A 107 -12.03 -6.60 -12.43
C ALA A 107 -11.01 -7.74 -12.22
N PHE A 108 -11.23 -8.58 -11.21
CA PHE A 108 -10.39 -9.75 -10.98
C PHE A 108 -10.44 -10.76 -12.15
N ALA A 109 -11.65 -11.11 -12.61
CA ALA A 109 -11.81 -12.03 -13.73
C ALA A 109 -11.22 -11.47 -15.03
N SER A 110 -11.37 -10.16 -15.28
CA SER A 110 -10.80 -9.49 -16.45
C SER A 110 -9.27 -9.45 -16.41
N CYS A 111 -8.69 -9.16 -15.24
CA CYS A 111 -7.24 -9.26 -15.03
C CYS A 111 -6.75 -10.68 -15.34
N LEU A 112 -7.40 -11.70 -14.77
CA LEU A 112 -6.98 -13.08 -14.93
C LEU A 112 -7.06 -13.54 -16.38
N ALA A 113 -8.19 -13.24 -17.05
CA ALA A 113 -8.38 -13.55 -18.46
C ALA A 113 -7.32 -12.86 -19.35
N THR A 114 -6.97 -11.61 -19.04
CA THR A 114 -5.95 -10.85 -19.78
C THR A 114 -4.57 -11.48 -19.62
N LEU A 115 -4.14 -11.78 -18.39
CA LEU A 115 -2.81 -12.33 -18.13
C LEU A 115 -2.66 -13.76 -18.66
N VAL A 116 -3.66 -14.62 -18.43
CA VAL A 116 -3.66 -15.99 -18.95
C VAL A 116 -3.75 -16.00 -20.47
N GLY A 117 -4.59 -15.14 -21.07
CA GLY A 117 -4.67 -14.96 -22.52
C GLY A 117 -3.35 -14.44 -23.13
N GLY A 118 -2.57 -13.69 -22.35
CA GLY A 118 -1.21 -13.25 -22.69
C GLY A 118 -0.12 -14.31 -22.49
N GLY A 119 -0.47 -15.53 -22.07
CA GLY A 119 0.46 -16.65 -21.89
C GLY A 119 1.02 -16.82 -20.49
N LEU A 120 0.58 -16.03 -19.51
CA LEU A 120 1.01 -16.18 -18.11
C LEU A 120 0.36 -17.41 -17.48
N GLY A 121 1.14 -18.17 -16.69
CA GLY A 121 0.61 -19.33 -15.97
C GLY A 121 -0.47 -18.93 -14.95
N VAL A 122 -1.51 -19.75 -14.81
CA VAL A 122 -2.68 -19.45 -13.96
C VAL A 122 -2.32 -19.08 -12.52
N ARG A 123 -1.36 -19.76 -11.90
CA ARG A 123 -0.90 -19.47 -10.53
C ARG A 123 -0.19 -18.12 -10.40
N GLU A 124 0.55 -17.72 -11.42
CA GLU A 124 1.26 -16.43 -11.46
C GLU A 124 0.29 -15.29 -11.79
N ALA A 125 -0.62 -15.52 -12.73
CA ALA A 125 -1.73 -14.62 -13.01
C ALA A 125 -2.61 -14.40 -11.78
N PHE A 126 -2.88 -15.44 -11.00
CA PHE A 126 -3.63 -15.35 -9.74
C PHE A 126 -2.95 -14.40 -8.75
N LYS A 127 -1.65 -14.57 -8.50
CA LYS A 127 -0.87 -13.68 -7.62
C LYS A 127 -0.90 -12.23 -8.12
N THR A 128 -0.63 -12.03 -9.41
CA THR A 128 -0.63 -10.70 -10.02
C THR A 128 -1.99 -10.01 -9.93
N CYS A 129 -3.08 -10.76 -10.15
CA CYS A 129 -4.43 -10.22 -10.04
C CYS A 129 -4.86 -9.93 -8.60
N ARG A 130 -4.33 -10.65 -7.62
CA ARG A 130 -4.51 -10.32 -6.20
C ARG A 130 -3.87 -8.98 -5.87
N ASP A 131 -2.62 -8.77 -6.28
CA ASP A 131 -1.91 -7.50 -6.04
C ASP A 131 -2.61 -6.33 -6.74
N PHE A 132 -3.01 -6.54 -8.00
CA PHE A 132 -3.81 -5.58 -8.78
C PHE A 132 -5.12 -5.22 -8.08
N MET A 133 -5.85 -6.22 -7.58
CA MET A 133 -7.14 -5.99 -6.93
C MET A 133 -7.00 -5.29 -5.59
N GLU A 134 -6.01 -5.67 -4.79
CA GLU A 134 -5.75 -5.02 -3.52
C GLU A 134 -5.48 -3.53 -3.70
N LEU A 135 -4.58 -3.17 -4.63
CA LEU A 135 -4.32 -1.78 -4.97
C LEU A 135 -5.56 -1.06 -5.53
N SER A 136 -6.34 -1.73 -6.38
CA SER A 136 -7.58 -1.17 -6.94
C SER A 136 -8.64 -0.88 -5.88
N ILE A 137 -8.70 -1.69 -4.82
CA ILE A 137 -9.61 -1.49 -3.68
C ILE A 137 -9.08 -0.39 -2.76
N VAL A 138 -7.78 -0.34 -2.47
CA VAL A 138 -7.16 0.76 -1.69
C VAL A 138 -7.41 2.11 -2.37
N ALA A 139 -7.29 2.14 -3.70
CA ALA A 139 -7.48 3.34 -4.49
C ALA A 139 -8.95 3.64 -4.84
N SER A 140 -9.89 2.81 -4.37
CA SER A 140 -11.32 2.99 -4.61
C SER A 140 -11.82 4.30 -4.01
N LYS A 141 -12.79 4.92 -4.68
CA LYS A 141 -13.39 6.18 -4.23
C LYS A 141 -14.90 6.12 -4.42
N GLY A 142 -15.62 6.77 -3.52
CA GLY A 142 -17.06 6.94 -3.64
C GLY A 142 -17.42 7.72 -4.90
N MET A 143 -18.31 7.17 -5.70
CA MET A 143 -18.94 7.87 -6.81
C MET A 143 -20.44 7.97 -6.53
N GLY A 144 -20.93 9.19 -6.35
CA GLY A 144 -22.32 9.43 -5.95
C GLY A 144 -22.62 8.93 -4.53
N ARG A 145 -23.86 8.48 -4.30
CA ARG A 145 -24.36 8.08 -2.97
C ARG A 145 -24.29 6.56 -2.71
N GLY A 146 -23.87 5.77 -3.69
CA GLY A 146 -23.87 4.31 -3.63
C GLY A 146 -22.50 3.70 -3.36
N ILE A 147 -22.41 2.38 -3.51
CA ILE A 147 -21.14 1.66 -3.50
C ILE A 147 -20.35 2.03 -4.76
N GLY A 148 -19.26 2.79 -4.57
CA GLY A 148 -18.34 3.16 -5.64
C GLY A 148 -17.57 1.98 -6.25
N PRO A 149 -17.08 2.13 -7.50
CA PRO A 149 -16.27 1.13 -8.16
C PRO A 149 -14.85 1.07 -7.61
N VAL A 150 -14.20 -0.08 -7.76
CA VAL A 150 -12.75 -0.19 -7.62
C VAL A 150 -12.02 0.66 -8.67
N ASN A 151 -10.83 1.14 -8.34
CA ASN A 151 -10.02 1.97 -9.23
C ASN A 151 -8.96 1.14 -9.96
N THR A 152 -9.33 0.60 -11.11
CA THR A 152 -8.43 -0.24 -11.94
C THR A 152 -7.26 0.51 -12.55
N LEU A 153 -7.27 1.85 -12.53
CA LEU A 153 -6.16 2.67 -13.03
C LEU A 153 -5.06 2.88 -11.99
N ALA A 154 -5.26 2.48 -10.73
CA ALA A 154 -4.28 2.68 -9.67
C ALA A 154 -2.91 2.08 -10.00
N THR A 155 -2.88 0.86 -10.55
CA THR A 155 -1.67 0.19 -11.00
C THR A 155 -0.98 0.96 -12.14
N TYR A 156 -1.76 1.49 -13.08
CA TYR A 156 -1.23 2.32 -14.17
C TYR A 156 -0.56 3.59 -13.63
N TRP A 157 -1.22 4.29 -12.70
CA TRP A 157 -0.67 5.49 -12.07
C TRP A 157 0.65 5.22 -11.35
N GLN A 158 0.75 4.10 -10.63
CA GLN A 158 2.02 3.71 -10.01
C GLN A 158 3.13 3.48 -11.04
N ILE A 159 2.83 2.84 -12.18
CA ILE A 159 3.83 2.58 -13.22
C ILE A 159 4.33 3.90 -13.83
N VAL A 160 3.42 4.82 -14.18
CA VAL A 160 3.80 6.06 -14.87
C VAL A 160 4.48 7.09 -13.95
N GLU A 161 4.14 7.11 -12.66
CA GLU A 161 4.71 8.09 -11.72
C GLU A 161 6.12 7.74 -11.24
N ARG A 162 6.58 6.49 -11.37
CA ARG A 162 7.90 6.06 -10.87
C ARG A 162 9.05 6.94 -11.38
N ASP A 163 9.12 7.16 -12.69
CA ASP A 163 10.18 7.99 -13.29
C ASP A 163 10.06 9.47 -12.89
N MET A 164 8.82 9.99 -12.81
CA MET A 164 8.55 11.36 -12.38
C MET A 164 9.00 11.60 -10.93
N ILE A 165 8.73 10.65 -10.03
CA ILE A 165 9.14 10.71 -8.62
C ILE A 165 10.67 10.80 -8.50
N LEU A 166 11.41 9.96 -9.23
CA LEU A 166 12.87 9.98 -9.21
C LEU A 166 13.43 11.31 -9.75
N LYS A 167 12.80 11.89 -10.77
CA LYS A 167 13.17 13.21 -11.30
C LYS A 167 12.93 14.32 -10.28
N LEU A 168 11.77 14.34 -9.63
CA LEU A 168 11.44 15.34 -8.61
C LEU A 168 12.35 15.25 -7.38
N LEU A 169 12.70 14.04 -6.95
CA LEU A 169 13.67 13.86 -5.86
C LEU A 169 15.05 14.40 -6.22
N LYS A 170 15.54 14.12 -7.44
CA LYS A 170 16.82 14.66 -7.94
C LYS A 170 16.80 16.19 -8.01
N GLU A 171 15.69 16.76 -8.47
CA GLU A 171 15.52 18.22 -8.53
C GLU A 171 15.52 18.85 -7.13
N ALA A 172 14.74 18.28 -6.20
CA ALA A 172 14.66 18.74 -4.82
C ALA A 172 16.02 18.65 -4.10
N SER A 173 16.73 17.52 -4.27
CA SER A 173 18.09 17.37 -3.75
C SER A 173 19.04 18.42 -4.36
N SER A 174 18.96 18.69 -5.67
CA SER A 174 19.78 19.75 -6.27
C SER A 174 19.51 21.14 -5.67
N GLN A 175 18.28 21.43 -5.24
CA GLN A 175 17.98 22.70 -4.54
C GLN A 175 18.62 22.75 -3.15
N LEU A 176 18.59 21.64 -2.40
CA LEU A 176 19.29 21.52 -1.11
C LEU A 176 20.80 21.73 -1.25
N GLU A 177 21.43 21.05 -2.21
CA GLU A 177 22.88 21.09 -2.40
C GLU A 177 23.39 22.47 -2.81
N LYS A 178 22.58 23.23 -3.56
CA LYS A 178 22.91 24.59 -4.02
C LYS A 178 22.69 25.66 -2.96
N HIS A 179 21.91 25.38 -1.90
CA HIS A 179 21.57 26.39 -0.91
C HIS A 179 22.73 26.61 0.09
N PRO A 180 23.20 27.87 0.26
CA PRO A 180 24.25 28.18 1.23
C PRO A 180 23.85 27.81 2.66
N GLY A 181 24.73 27.12 3.38
CA GLY A 181 24.48 26.75 4.78
C GLY A 181 23.45 25.65 4.99
N ALA A 182 23.03 24.93 3.92
CA ALA A 182 22.14 23.78 4.03
C ALA A 182 22.74 22.64 4.86
N GLY A 183 24.08 22.58 5.00
CA GLY A 183 24.75 21.66 5.92
C GLY A 183 24.30 21.80 7.38
N ARG A 184 23.74 22.94 7.79
CA ARG A 184 23.16 23.14 9.14
C ARG A 184 21.91 22.30 9.39
N LEU A 185 21.20 21.89 8.34
CA LEU A 185 20.03 21.02 8.45
C LEU A 185 20.40 19.57 8.76
N ALA A 186 21.65 19.14 8.54
CA ALA A 186 21.99 17.73 8.66
C ALA A 186 22.18 17.30 10.12
N PRO A 187 21.46 16.24 10.58
CA PRO A 187 21.78 15.55 11.83
C PRO A 187 23.05 14.70 11.67
N GLU A 188 23.55 14.11 12.75
CA GLU A 188 24.70 13.20 12.71
C GLU A 188 24.40 11.95 11.87
N ILE A 189 23.17 11.45 11.92
CA ILE A 189 22.69 10.38 11.03
C ILE A 189 22.47 10.81 9.57
N GLN A 190 22.75 12.07 9.21
CA GLN A 190 22.57 12.62 7.87
C GLN A 190 21.10 12.69 7.42
N ILE A 191 20.85 13.39 6.31
CA ILE A 191 19.50 13.65 5.81
C ILE A 191 19.04 12.52 4.89
N ASN A 192 17.78 12.11 4.98
CA ASN A 192 17.14 11.40 3.88
C ASN A 192 15.87 12.13 3.46
N LEU A 193 15.64 12.18 2.14
CA LEU A 193 14.47 12.79 1.51
C LEU A 193 13.75 11.69 0.75
N GLY A 194 12.48 11.47 1.09
CA GLY A 194 11.67 10.41 0.50
C GLY A 194 10.46 10.95 -0.27
N TYR A 195 10.02 10.22 -1.28
CA TYR A 195 8.78 10.49 -1.99
C TYR A 195 8.07 9.21 -2.42
N ALA A 196 6.80 9.07 -2.03
CA ALA A 196 6.00 7.88 -2.23
C ALA A 196 5.13 7.93 -3.49
N LEU A 197 4.88 6.76 -4.07
CA LEU A 197 3.85 6.56 -5.09
C LEU A 197 2.46 6.91 -4.54
N PRO A 198 1.50 7.27 -5.42
CA PRO A 198 0.11 7.32 -5.01
C PRO A 198 -0.32 5.93 -4.51
N TYR A 199 -1.08 5.91 -3.42
CA TYR A 199 -1.54 4.67 -2.80
C TYR A 199 -0.41 3.72 -2.35
N ALA A 200 0.77 4.27 -2.02
CA ALA A 200 1.89 3.51 -1.49
C ALA A 200 1.48 2.71 -0.23
N ARG A 201 1.92 1.46 -0.15
CA ARG A 201 1.60 0.54 0.95
C ARG A 201 2.84 0.02 1.64
N THR A 202 3.90 -0.15 0.86
CA THR A 202 5.15 -0.76 1.30
C THR A 202 6.32 0.20 1.13
N ARG A 203 7.45 -0.11 1.74
CA ARG A 203 8.68 0.69 1.55
C ARG A 203 9.15 0.66 0.10
N GLU A 204 8.85 -0.41 -0.63
CA GLU A 204 9.14 -0.59 -2.05
C GLU A 204 8.34 0.41 -2.92
N ASP A 205 7.28 1.02 -2.38
CA ASP A 205 6.51 2.08 -3.04
C ASP A 205 7.06 3.49 -2.76
N VAL A 206 8.13 3.60 -1.95
CA VAL A 206 8.75 4.89 -1.57
C VAL A 206 10.16 4.97 -2.12
N ALA A 207 10.45 6.04 -2.86
CA ALA A 207 11.79 6.35 -3.32
C ALA A 207 12.52 7.26 -2.32
N ALA A 208 13.81 7.02 -2.13
CA ALA A 208 14.68 7.82 -1.26
C ALA A 208 16.14 7.71 -1.75
N PHE A 209 17.09 8.35 -1.06
CA PHE A 209 18.50 8.32 -1.44
C PHE A 209 19.26 7.19 -0.71
N PRO A 210 19.80 6.17 -1.44
CA PRO A 210 20.75 5.22 -0.87
C PRO A 210 21.98 5.96 -0.34
N GLY A 211 22.48 5.54 0.83
CA GLY A 211 23.62 6.22 1.47
C GLY A 211 23.32 7.62 2.03
N ARG A 212 22.06 8.10 1.92
CA ARG A 212 21.59 9.41 2.42
C ARG A 212 22.23 10.62 1.71
N ILE A 213 21.77 11.81 2.08
CA ILE A 213 22.34 13.09 1.68
C ILE A 213 23.26 13.55 2.82
N VAL A 214 24.57 13.59 2.54
CA VAL A 214 25.61 13.77 3.56
C VAL A 214 26.07 15.21 3.67
N ARG A 215 26.40 15.64 4.88
CA ARG A 215 27.03 16.93 5.17
C ARG A 215 28.50 16.91 4.81
N VAL A 216 28.91 17.81 3.92
CA VAL A 216 30.32 18.08 3.56
C VAL A 216 30.62 19.53 3.90
N ARG A 217 31.16 19.76 5.10
CA ARG A 217 31.32 21.11 5.69
C ARG A 217 29.96 21.83 5.76
N ASP A 218 29.81 22.95 5.06
CA ASP A 218 28.59 23.77 5.07
C ASP A 218 27.57 23.39 3.98
N TYR A 219 27.87 22.36 3.18
CA TYR A 219 27.06 21.92 2.05
C TYR A 219 26.51 20.50 2.26
N LEU A 220 25.50 20.16 1.47
CA LEU A 220 24.93 18.82 1.38
C LEU A 220 25.33 18.18 0.06
N ARG A 221 25.44 16.86 0.03
CA ARG A 221 25.65 16.10 -1.21
C ARG A 221 25.05 14.71 -1.12
N HIS A 222 24.34 14.25 -2.15
CA HIS A 222 23.96 12.85 -2.28
C HIS A 222 25.09 12.00 -2.88
N ILE A 223 25.21 10.75 -2.45
CA ILE A 223 26.20 9.80 -2.94
C ILE A 223 25.68 9.08 -4.18
N GLU A 224 24.47 8.52 -4.08
CA GLU A 224 23.81 7.78 -5.15
C GLU A 224 22.49 8.43 -5.56
N ALA A 225 22.06 8.14 -6.79
CA ALA A 225 20.75 8.57 -7.28
C ALA A 225 19.62 7.95 -6.44
N PRO A 226 18.47 8.62 -6.30
CA PRO A 226 17.35 8.06 -5.55
C PRO A 226 16.80 6.82 -6.26
N GLU A 227 16.31 5.87 -5.48
CA GLU A 227 15.66 4.63 -5.93
C GLU A 227 14.55 4.21 -4.97
N PHE A 228 13.65 3.34 -5.45
CA PHE A 228 12.55 2.78 -4.66
C PHE A 228 13.05 1.73 -3.66
N GLY A 229 12.52 1.75 -2.44
CA GLY A 229 12.92 0.82 -1.37
C GLY A 229 14.23 1.19 -0.66
N ALA A 230 14.85 2.32 -0.98
CA ALA A 230 16.17 2.71 -0.46
C ALA A 230 16.24 2.99 1.05
N SER A 231 15.10 3.29 1.71
CA SER A 231 15.12 3.68 3.13
C SER A 231 13.83 3.32 3.87
N SER A 232 13.94 2.44 4.86
CA SER A 232 12.84 2.11 5.78
C SER A 232 12.43 3.28 6.67
N HIS A 233 13.37 4.12 7.13
CA HIS A 233 13.07 5.18 8.10
C HIS A 233 12.13 6.25 7.51
N VAL A 234 12.54 6.91 6.43
CA VAL A 234 11.70 7.92 5.75
C VAL A 234 10.42 7.31 5.16
N ALA A 235 10.47 6.07 4.67
CA ALA A 235 9.29 5.37 4.16
C ALA A 235 8.24 5.19 5.27
N ASN A 236 8.63 4.76 6.47
CA ASN A 236 7.71 4.61 7.58
C ASN A 236 7.04 5.93 7.98
N ILE A 237 7.75 7.06 7.92
CA ILE A 237 7.19 8.39 8.19
C ILE A 237 6.13 8.73 7.14
N ILE A 238 6.48 8.60 5.87
CA ILE A 238 5.61 8.94 4.74
C ILE A 238 4.37 8.04 4.72
N LEU A 239 4.54 6.73 4.82
CA LEU A 239 3.44 5.77 4.83
C LEU A 239 2.49 6.03 6.00
N THR A 240 3.02 6.35 7.20
CA THR A 240 2.19 6.70 8.35
C THR A 240 1.41 7.98 8.12
N ALA A 241 2.04 9.02 7.55
CA ALA A 241 1.35 10.28 7.22
C ALA A 241 0.23 10.07 6.17
N MET A 242 0.47 9.21 5.18
CA MET A 242 -0.50 8.88 4.14
C MET A 242 -1.76 8.18 4.65
N LEU A 243 -1.71 7.52 5.81
CA LEU A 243 -2.90 6.95 6.46
C LEU A 243 -3.91 8.04 6.88
N TYR A 244 -3.43 9.25 7.17
CA TYR A 244 -4.25 10.39 7.61
C TYR A 244 -4.51 11.38 6.47
N ASP A 245 -3.51 11.64 5.62
CA ASP A 245 -3.66 12.46 4.42
C ASP A 245 -2.92 11.83 3.23
N PRO A 246 -3.63 11.16 2.30
CA PRO A 246 -3.02 10.52 1.13
C PRO A 246 -2.23 11.47 0.20
N LYS A 247 -2.37 12.80 0.36
CA LYS A 247 -1.58 13.78 -0.41
C LYS A 247 -0.18 13.98 0.16
N LYS A 248 0.03 13.72 1.46
CA LYS A 248 1.31 13.92 2.17
C LYS A 248 2.28 12.77 1.87
N ARG A 249 2.84 12.80 0.67
CA ARG A 249 3.66 11.71 0.12
C ARG A 249 5.16 11.91 0.25
N SER A 250 5.63 13.02 0.82
CA SER A 250 7.06 13.30 0.96
C SER A 250 7.43 13.69 2.38
N ALA A 251 8.61 13.27 2.81
CA ALA A 251 9.18 13.66 4.09
C ALA A 251 10.71 13.77 4.02
N MET A 252 11.27 14.59 4.91
CA MET A 252 12.71 14.72 5.11
C MET A 252 13.04 14.86 6.58
N ASP A 253 14.04 14.11 7.04
CA ASP A 253 14.58 14.25 8.39
C ASP A 253 15.68 15.31 8.41
N ILE A 254 15.57 16.27 9.33
CA ILE A 254 16.58 17.29 9.61
C ILE A 254 16.95 17.28 11.10
N LYS A 255 18.09 17.91 11.40
CA LYS A 255 18.59 18.10 12.76
C LYS A 255 17.56 18.78 13.64
N MET A 256 17.43 18.27 14.88
CA MET A 256 16.68 18.96 15.91
C MET A 256 17.39 20.24 16.35
N ASP A 257 16.71 21.37 16.18
CA ASP A 257 17.14 22.69 16.62
C ASP A 257 15.91 23.51 17.04
N GLU A 258 15.89 24.01 18.27
CA GLU A 258 14.78 24.83 18.77
C GLU A 258 14.61 26.12 17.96
N ALA A 259 15.68 26.66 17.37
CA ALA A 259 15.59 27.83 16.51
C ALA A 259 14.80 27.53 15.23
N PHE A 260 14.95 26.32 14.67
CA PHE A 260 14.15 25.87 13.52
C PHE A 260 12.67 25.75 13.87
N LEU A 261 12.34 25.22 15.06
CA LEU A 261 10.95 25.14 15.51
C LEU A 261 10.33 26.53 15.69
N LYS A 262 11.00 27.45 16.39
CA LYS A 262 10.55 28.85 16.55
C LYS A 262 10.37 29.56 15.21
N LYS A 263 11.27 29.30 14.25
CA LYS A 263 11.16 29.85 12.90
C LYS A 263 9.96 29.26 12.15
N GLY A 264 9.73 27.96 12.27
CA GLY A 264 8.55 27.27 11.71
C GLY A 264 7.24 27.84 12.24
N GLU A 265 7.14 28.07 13.55
CA GLU A 265 5.96 28.71 14.17
C GLU A 265 5.73 30.12 13.61
N ALA A 266 6.79 30.93 13.49
CA ALA A 266 6.71 32.27 12.92
C ALA A 266 6.30 32.28 11.43
N LEU A 267 6.58 31.20 10.69
CA LEU A 267 6.15 30.99 9.31
C LEU A 267 4.74 30.39 9.21
N GLY A 268 4.10 30.06 10.33
CA GLY A 268 2.76 29.49 10.39
C GLY A 268 2.71 27.98 10.11
N TYR A 269 3.84 27.27 10.23
CA TYR A 269 3.86 25.82 10.09
C TYR A 269 3.14 25.14 11.25
N LYS A 270 2.36 24.11 10.94
CA LYS A 270 1.79 23.25 11.98
C LYS A 270 2.89 22.34 12.50
N ILE A 271 3.10 22.37 13.81
CA ILE A 271 4.13 21.60 14.48
C ILE A 271 3.48 20.66 15.49
N ALA A 272 3.88 19.39 15.46
CA ALA A 272 3.52 18.41 16.46
C ALA A 272 4.76 17.72 17.00
N SER A 273 4.62 17.05 18.13
CA SER A 273 5.69 16.25 18.73
C SER A 273 5.18 14.94 19.29
N PHE A 274 6.12 14.04 19.56
CA PHE A 274 5.89 12.87 20.38
C PHE A 274 7.11 12.61 21.25
N SER A 275 6.90 11.94 22.39
CA SER A 275 7.96 11.53 23.28
C SER A 275 8.14 10.01 23.21
N ARG A 276 9.37 9.56 23.01
CA ARG A 276 9.72 8.13 23.01
C ARG A 276 9.62 7.49 24.40
N LYS A 277 9.46 8.29 25.45
CA LYS A 277 9.24 7.78 26.82
C LYS A 277 7.83 7.22 26.99
N ASP A 278 6.87 7.72 26.22
CA ASP A 278 5.46 7.32 26.28
C ASP A 278 5.18 6.10 25.38
N GLU A 279 6.19 5.62 24.66
CA GLU A 279 6.09 4.48 23.75
C GLU A 279 5.88 3.17 24.53
N PRO A 280 4.81 2.41 24.24
CA PRO A 280 4.55 1.13 24.90
C PRO A 280 5.69 0.12 24.70
N LYS A 281 6.00 -0.67 25.73
CA LYS A 281 7.08 -1.68 25.67
C LYS A 281 6.94 -2.66 24.50
N ALA A 282 5.71 -3.11 24.21
CA ALA A 282 5.44 -4.01 23.09
C ALA A 282 5.79 -3.40 21.72
N VAL A 283 5.70 -2.07 21.57
CA VAL A 283 6.09 -1.36 20.35
C VAL A 283 7.61 -1.17 20.30
N LYS A 284 8.26 -0.92 21.44
CA LYS A 284 9.73 -0.83 21.54
C LYS A 284 10.43 -2.14 21.16
N GLU A 285 9.82 -3.28 21.47
CA GLU A 285 10.35 -4.61 21.17
C GLU A 285 10.11 -5.03 19.70
N ALA A 286 9.13 -4.41 19.03
CA ALA A 286 8.84 -4.67 17.62
C ALA A 286 9.72 -3.79 16.71
N GLU A 287 10.62 -4.42 15.95
CA GLU A 287 11.53 -3.72 15.04
C GLU A 287 10.77 -2.80 14.05
N GLY A 288 11.27 -1.58 13.84
CA GLY A 288 10.67 -0.61 12.92
C GLY A 288 9.38 0.08 13.41
N SER A 289 8.81 -0.34 14.55
CA SER A 289 7.47 0.08 15.00
C SER A 289 7.45 1.39 15.77
N SER A 290 8.56 1.77 16.43
CA SER A 290 8.64 2.99 17.24
C SER A 290 8.32 4.27 16.48
N LEU A 291 8.80 4.36 15.23
CA LEU A 291 8.63 5.57 14.43
C LEU A 291 7.21 5.70 13.89
N VAL A 292 6.63 4.57 13.47
CA VAL A 292 5.23 4.50 13.04
C VAL A 292 4.33 4.94 14.18
N TRP A 293 4.54 4.42 15.39
CA TRP A 293 3.79 4.83 16.58
C TRP A 293 3.97 6.32 16.90
N GLY A 294 5.20 6.82 16.92
CA GLY A 294 5.47 8.22 17.27
C GLY A 294 4.84 9.22 16.29
N VAL A 295 5.00 8.99 14.99
CA VAL A 295 4.37 9.82 13.94
C VAL A 295 2.85 9.75 14.04
N LYS A 296 2.29 8.56 14.26
CA LYS A 296 0.85 8.36 14.47
C LYS A 296 0.33 9.19 15.64
N GLN A 297 0.99 9.10 16.79
CA GLN A 297 0.62 9.86 17.99
C GLN A 297 0.71 11.36 17.79
N ALA A 298 1.76 11.85 17.13
CA ALA A 298 1.90 13.28 16.83
C ALA A 298 0.75 13.80 15.95
N ILE A 299 0.32 13.02 14.95
CA ILE A 299 -0.81 13.36 14.07
C ILE A 299 -2.14 13.29 14.84
N GLU A 300 -2.35 12.26 15.66
CA GLU A 300 -3.57 12.11 16.48
C GLU A 300 -3.71 13.25 17.49
N ASN A 301 -2.61 13.63 18.16
CA ASN A 301 -2.57 14.79 19.07
C ASN A 301 -2.84 16.12 18.35
N SER A 302 -2.65 16.16 17.03
CA SER A 302 -2.97 17.30 16.16
C SER A 302 -4.41 17.26 15.62
N GLY A 303 -5.29 16.45 16.24
CA GLY A 303 -6.68 16.27 15.80
C GLY A 303 -6.81 15.50 14.48
N GLY A 304 -5.84 14.65 14.16
CA GLY A 304 -5.81 13.87 12.92
C GLY A 304 -5.33 14.63 11.68
N LEU A 305 -4.93 15.91 11.83
CA LEU A 305 -4.34 16.69 10.74
C LEU A 305 -2.84 16.42 10.67
N VAL A 306 -2.35 16.03 9.49
CA VAL A 306 -0.91 15.84 9.27
C VAL A 306 -0.20 17.20 9.36
N PRO A 307 0.68 17.42 10.35
CA PRO A 307 1.40 18.67 10.53
C PRO A 307 2.49 18.84 9.47
N ASP A 308 3.05 20.05 9.39
CA ASP A 308 4.18 20.34 8.50
C ASP A 308 5.50 19.85 9.10
N LEU A 309 5.63 19.90 10.44
CA LEU A 309 6.80 19.46 11.19
C LEU A 309 6.38 18.49 12.30
N ILE A 310 7.07 17.35 12.43
CA ILE A 310 6.96 16.43 13.57
C ILE A 310 8.34 16.26 14.20
N TRP A 311 8.49 16.58 15.48
CA TRP A 311 9.77 16.46 16.16
C TRP A 311 9.73 15.53 17.39
N ASP A 312 10.89 15.01 17.77
CA ASP A 312 11.07 14.24 18.99
C ASP A 312 12.41 14.54 19.68
N ASP A 313 12.45 14.43 21.01
CA ASP A 313 13.62 14.63 21.87
C ASP A 313 14.67 13.51 21.78
N GLY A 314 14.50 12.52 20.90
CA GLY A 314 15.33 11.33 20.87
C GLY A 314 15.09 10.38 22.06
N ASP A 315 15.94 9.37 22.18
CA ASP A 315 16.01 8.43 23.32
C ASP A 315 17.44 7.86 23.39
N LEU A 316 17.73 6.99 24.36
CA LEU A 316 19.03 6.32 24.45
C LEU A 316 19.36 5.60 23.12
N GLY A 317 20.39 6.09 22.43
CA GLY A 317 20.81 5.57 21.11
C GLY A 317 19.98 6.03 19.92
N LYS A 318 19.03 6.96 20.09
CA LYS A 318 18.21 7.56 19.03
C LYS A 318 18.41 9.07 19.02
N GLU A 319 18.98 9.60 17.94
CA GLU A 319 19.21 11.04 17.78
C GLU A 319 17.87 11.80 17.68
N PRO A 320 17.73 12.96 18.36
CA PRO A 320 16.58 13.86 18.18
C PRO A 320 16.51 14.38 16.75
N ALA A 321 15.31 14.49 16.19
CA ALA A 321 15.12 14.94 14.81
C ALA A 321 13.81 15.71 14.60
N ILE A 322 13.80 16.58 13.59
CA ILE A 322 12.59 17.21 13.04
C ILE A 322 12.30 16.54 11.69
N ARG A 323 11.07 16.08 11.50
CA ARG A 323 10.55 15.51 10.25
C ARG A 323 9.74 16.57 9.55
N VAL A 324 10.18 16.99 8.37
CA VAL A 324 9.48 17.93 7.52
C VAL A 324 8.60 17.15 6.57
N LEU A 325 7.28 17.38 6.58
CA LEU A 325 6.31 16.70 5.72
C LEU A 325 5.72 17.62 4.65
N GLY A 326 5.40 17.05 3.49
CA GLY A 326 4.85 17.79 2.36
C GLY A 326 4.19 16.88 1.33
N ASN A 327 3.57 17.49 0.32
CA ASN A 327 2.89 16.74 -0.73
C ASN A 327 3.87 16.19 -1.78
N ASP A 328 5.01 16.84 -1.93
CA ASP A 328 6.07 16.52 -2.89
C ASP A 328 7.44 16.96 -2.32
N PRO A 329 8.55 16.47 -2.88
CA PRO A 329 9.87 16.73 -2.32
C PRO A 329 10.34 18.18 -2.50
N LEU A 330 9.83 18.92 -3.49
CA LEU A 330 10.16 20.34 -3.67
C LEU A 330 9.51 21.18 -2.55
N GLU A 331 8.26 20.87 -2.17
CA GLU A 331 7.59 21.47 -1.02
C GLU A 331 8.36 21.21 0.27
N VAL A 332 8.77 19.96 0.52
CA VAL A 332 9.54 19.56 1.72
C VAL A 332 10.86 20.30 1.79
N VAL A 333 11.61 20.34 0.69
CA VAL A 333 12.89 21.06 0.63
C VAL A 333 12.70 22.55 0.85
N LYS A 334 11.69 23.17 0.23
CA LYS A 334 11.37 24.58 0.42
C LYS A 334 11.05 24.90 1.88
N LYS A 335 10.28 24.04 2.56
CA LYS A 335 9.97 24.18 3.99
C LYS A 335 11.20 24.06 4.86
N ALA A 336 12.09 23.10 4.59
CA ALA A 336 13.29 22.93 5.39
C ALA A 336 14.26 24.09 5.23
N LEU A 337 14.45 24.57 3.99
CA LEU A 337 15.33 25.69 3.71
C LEU A 337 14.83 27.02 4.29
N SER A 338 13.52 27.20 4.47
CA SER A 338 12.97 28.42 5.10
C SER A 338 13.24 28.53 6.60
N LEU A 339 13.73 27.44 7.23
CA LEU A 339 14.10 27.39 8.65
C LEU A 339 15.52 27.93 8.92
N LEU A 340 16.35 28.09 7.88
CA LEU A 340 17.76 28.49 7.95
C LEU A 340 18.00 29.99 8.19
#